data_AF-A0A3R7KC48-F1
#
_entry.id   AF-A0A3R7KC48-F1
#
_cell.length_a   1.000
_cell.length_b   1.000
_cell.length_c   1.000
_cell.angle_alpha   90.00
_cell.angle_beta   90.00
_cell.angle_gamma   90.00
#
_symmetry.space_group_name_H-M   'P 1'
#
loop_
_entity.id
_entity.type
_entity.pdbx_description
1 polymer ?
#
loop_
_entity_poly.entity_id
_entity_poly.type
_entity_poly.pdbx_seq_one_letter_code
_entity_poly.pdbx_strand_id
1 'polypeptide(L)'
;MDTVTIGNQVWMAANLNVTCFRNGEPITEICDPNQWRHHASPGCCTFPGQNTAECGCLYNWYAINDPRGLAPEGWRIPTEEDWQELVDHLGGHDTAGGPLKQNNRDHWKSPNAGATNHSGFTALPAGMRTLYGDYMYQQTHSYYWTASQLNQKLACVFSLNYFGPGIQKTGFPLGTGASIRCLKA
;
A
#
# COMPACT_ATOMS: atom_id res chain seq x y z
N MET A 1 -16.36 7.85 1.12
CA MET A 1 -15.24 6.91 1.02
C MET A 1 -15.85 5.54 0.97
N ASP A 2 -15.63 4.82 -0.12
CA ASP A 2 -16.17 3.48 -0.27
C ASP A 2 -15.37 2.48 0.58
N THR A 3 -16.05 1.46 1.08
CA THR A 3 -15.49 0.48 1.99
C THR A 3 -15.81 -0.93 1.52
N VAL A 4 -15.05 -1.89 2.01
CA VAL A 4 -15.30 -3.31 1.79
C VAL A 4 -15.12 -4.05 3.11
N THR A 5 -16.03 -4.98 3.40
CA THR A 5 -15.93 -5.85 4.58
C THR A 5 -15.37 -7.18 4.15
N ILE A 6 -14.28 -7.61 4.76
CA ILE A 6 -13.60 -8.88 4.48
C ILE A 6 -13.39 -9.56 5.83
N GLY A 7 -14.04 -10.71 6.04
CA GLY A 7 -14.15 -11.30 7.38
C GLY A 7 -14.78 -10.32 8.37
N ASN A 8 -14.07 -10.05 9.46
CA ASN A 8 -14.51 -9.11 10.50
C ASN A 8 -13.94 -7.69 10.32
N GLN A 9 -13.17 -7.47 9.26
CA GLN A 9 -12.43 -6.24 9.04
C GLN A 9 -13.10 -5.37 7.97
N VAL A 10 -13.17 -4.06 8.23
CA VAL A 10 -13.67 -3.07 7.28
C VAL A 10 -12.51 -2.26 6.71
N TRP A 11 -12.23 -2.45 5.43
CA TRP A 11 -11.13 -1.84 4.70
C TRP A 11 -11.63 -0.69 3.82
N MET A 12 -10.75 0.28 3.54
CA MET A 12 -10.99 1.21 2.44
C MET A 12 -11.04 0.46 1.11
N ALA A 13 -11.95 0.83 0.21
CA ALA A 13 -12.02 0.24 -1.12
C ALA A 13 -10.96 0.81 -2.10
N ALA A 14 -10.33 1.94 -1.76
CA ALA A 14 -9.28 2.60 -2.55
C ALA A 14 -8.00 2.82 -1.72
N ASN A 15 -6.85 2.94 -2.40
CA ASN A 15 -5.60 3.32 -1.74
C ASN A 15 -5.72 4.71 -1.12
N LEU A 16 -5.00 4.93 -0.02
CA LEU A 16 -4.97 6.25 0.61
C LEU A 16 -4.39 7.29 -0.35
N ASN A 17 -5.05 8.43 -0.44
CA ASN A 17 -4.68 9.53 -1.33
C ASN A 17 -4.95 10.88 -0.63
N VAL A 18 -4.25 11.11 0.48
CA VAL A 18 -4.28 12.38 1.22
C VAL A 18 -2.99 13.15 1.01
N THR A 19 -3.09 14.48 0.98
CA THR A 19 -1.96 15.41 0.84
C THR A 19 -1.66 16.18 2.12
N CYS A 20 -2.47 16.00 3.17
CA CYS A 20 -2.29 16.58 4.49
C CYS A 20 -2.44 15.51 5.58
N PHE A 21 -1.77 15.73 6.71
CA PHE A 21 -2.02 15.00 7.95
C PHE A 21 -3.37 15.40 8.56
N ARG A 22 -3.81 14.67 9.58
CA ARG A 22 -5.10 14.90 10.26
C ARG A 22 -5.20 16.28 10.91
N ASN A 23 -4.07 16.87 11.32
CA ASN A 23 -4.03 18.24 11.84
C ASN A 23 -4.10 19.33 10.75
N GLY A 24 -4.20 18.96 9.47
CA GLY A 24 -4.29 19.86 8.33
C GLY A 24 -2.94 20.30 7.75
N GLU A 25 -1.81 19.95 8.38
CA GLU A 25 -0.49 20.27 7.83
C GLU A 25 -0.19 19.45 6.58
N PRO A 26 0.44 20.06 5.56
CA PRO A 26 0.76 19.35 4.32
C PRO A 26 1.80 18.26 4.55
N ILE A 27 1.67 17.18 3.78
CA ILE A 27 2.70 16.16 3.61
C ILE A 27 3.61 16.64 2.50
N THR A 28 4.92 16.56 2.69
CA THR A 28 5.88 16.95 1.64
C THR A 28 5.74 16.03 0.44
N GLU A 29 5.27 16.56 -0.68
CA GLU A 29 5.33 15.87 -1.96
C GLU A 29 6.72 16.02 -2.56
N ILE A 30 7.37 14.91 -2.84
CA ILE A 30 8.75 14.89 -3.32
C ILE A 30 8.74 14.12 -4.63
N CYS A 31 8.84 14.77 -5.79
CA CYS A 31 8.87 14.06 -7.08
C CYS A 31 10.30 13.79 -7.57
N ASP A 32 11.27 14.61 -7.14
CA ASP A 32 12.66 14.49 -7.55
C ASP A 32 13.35 13.27 -6.88
N PRO A 33 14.02 12.39 -7.64
CA PRO A 33 14.65 11.19 -7.10
C PRO A 33 15.84 11.49 -6.19
N ASN A 34 16.57 12.58 -6.41
CA ASN A 34 17.70 12.96 -5.56
C ASN A 34 17.21 13.51 -4.21
N GLN A 35 16.09 14.23 -4.20
CA GLN A 35 15.46 14.70 -2.95
C GLN A 35 14.85 13.55 -2.14
N TRP A 36 14.32 12.53 -2.82
CA TRP A 36 13.76 11.34 -2.16
C TRP A 36 14.84 10.41 -1.58
N ARG A 37 15.99 10.35 -2.23
CA ARG A 37 17.08 9.44 -1.86
C ARG A 37 17.46 9.62 -0.39
N HIS A 38 17.32 8.56 0.40
CA HIS A 38 17.58 8.56 1.84
C HIS A 38 16.80 9.63 2.62
N HIS A 39 15.66 10.09 2.10
CA HIS A 39 14.81 11.05 2.78
C HIS A 39 14.24 10.43 4.07
N ALA A 40 14.61 11.01 5.20
CA ALA A 40 14.29 10.50 6.54
C ALA A 40 13.24 11.36 7.26
N SER A 41 12.31 11.94 6.50
CA SER A 41 11.20 12.74 7.00
C SER A 41 9.92 12.36 6.26
N PRO A 42 8.74 12.68 6.81
CA PRO A 42 7.46 12.35 6.17
C PRO A 42 7.38 12.87 4.74
N GLY A 43 7.11 11.98 3.80
CA GLY A 43 6.99 12.34 2.40
C GLY A 43 6.10 11.40 1.61
N CYS A 44 5.52 11.94 0.54
CA CYS A 44 4.73 11.20 -0.42
C CYS A 44 5.13 11.54 -1.85
N CYS A 45 4.70 10.70 -2.79
CA CYS A 45 4.81 10.95 -4.22
C CYS A 45 3.77 10.15 -4.97
N THR A 46 3.50 10.53 -6.21
CA THR A 46 2.68 9.76 -7.15
C THR A 46 3.58 9.02 -8.14
N PHE A 47 3.21 7.80 -8.51
CA PHE A 47 3.95 7.08 -9.56
C PHE A 47 3.76 7.82 -10.91
N PRO A 48 4.83 8.24 -11.62
CA PRO A 48 4.71 8.97 -12.87
C PRO A 48 3.93 8.19 -13.94
N GLY A 49 2.96 8.85 -14.58
CA GLY A 49 2.13 8.24 -15.61
C GLY A 49 1.04 7.29 -15.09
N GLN A 50 0.82 7.20 -13.77
CA GLN A 50 -0.37 6.57 -13.20
C GLN A 50 -1.45 7.60 -12.88
N ASN A 51 -2.70 7.17 -12.92
CA ASN A 51 -3.82 7.95 -12.43
C ASN A 51 -3.83 7.92 -10.89
N THR A 52 -3.36 9.00 -10.26
CA THR A 52 -3.30 9.12 -8.80
C THR A 52 -4.67 8.97 -8.14
N ALA A 53 -5.76 9.36 -8.82
CA ALA A 53 -7.11 9.21 -8.28
C ALA A 53 -7.51 7.73 -8.11
N GLU A 54 -6.90 6.82 -8.88
CA GLU A 54 -7.14 5.38 -8.80
C GLU A 54 -6.09 4.68 -7.92
N CYS A 55 -4.80 4.90 -8.20
CA CYS A 55 -3.71 4.19 -7.53
C CYS A 55 -3.34 4.75 -6.15
N GLY A 56 -3.75 5.98 -5.83
CA GLY A 56 -3.35 6.68 -4.61
C GLY A 56 -1.89 7.10 -4.59
N CYS A 57 -1.48 7.66 -3.45
CA CYS A 57 -0.10 8.10 -3.23
C CYS A 57 0.78 6.95 -2.70
N LEU A 58 2.08 7.05 -2.97
CA LEU A 58 3.11 6.27 -2.33
C LEU A 58 3.70 7.08 -1.19
N TYR A 59 3.60 6.56 0.03
CA TYR A 59 4.09 7.20 1.24
C TYR A 59 5.35 6.47 1.73
N ASN A 60 6.32 7.21 2.26
CA ASN A 60 7.36 6.59 3.05
C ASN A 60 6.85 6.25 4.46
N TRP A 61 7.59 5.39 5.17
CA TRP A 61 7.17 4.93 6.50
C TRP A 61 7.18 6.06 7.54
N TYR A 62 8.02 7.08 7.35
CA TYR A 62 8.01 8.27 8.22
C TYR A 62 6.68 9.01 8.18
N ALA A 63 5.99 9.04 7.03
CA ALA A 63 4.66 9.61 6.93
C ALA A 63 3.61 8.78 7.66
N ILE A 64 3.69 7.45 7.59
CA ILE A 64 2.67 6.59 8.21
C ILE A 64 2.78 6.57 9.74
N ASN A 65 3.98 6.78 10.27
CA ASN A 65 4.27 6.81 11.71
C ASN A 65 4.38 8.25 12.28
N ASP A 66 3.97 9.26 11.52
CA ASP A 66 4.02 10.64 11.98
C ASP A 66 2.95 10.91 13.06
N PRO A 67 3.30 11.58 14.18
CA PRO A 67 2.36 11.86 15.27
C PRO A 67 1.17 12.75 14.87
N ARG A 68 1.26 13.50 13.76
CA ARG A 68 0.15 14.29 13.21
C ARG A 68 -0.95 13.43 12.60
N GLY A 69 -0.67 12.15 12.35
CA GLY A 69 -1.63 11.14 11.90
C GLY A 69 -1.91 11.22 10.40
N LEU A 70 -1.48 10.20 9.66
CA LEU A 70 -1.71 10.11 8.21
C LEU A 70 -3.12 9.62 7.85
N ALA A 71 -3.63 8.65 8.60
CA ALA A 71 -4.95 8.09 8.34
C ALA A 71 -6.06 9.11 8.67
N PRO A 72 -7.11 9.25 7.83
CA PRO A 72 -8.27 10.09 8.11
C PRO A 72 -8.96 9.71 9.42
N GLU A 73 -9.82 10.60 9.94
CA GLU A 73 -10.60 10.33 11.14
C GLU A 73 -11.48 9.07 10.97
N GLY A 74 -11.54 8.24 12.03
CA GLY A 74 -12.24 6.95 12.01
C GLY A 74 -11.53 5.84 11.22
N TRP A 75 -10.30 6.09 10.77
CA TRP A 75 -9.43 5.14 10.09
C TRP A 75 -8.07 5.05 10.76
N ARG A 76 -7.40 3.91 10.58
CA ARG A 76 -6.03 3.67 11.05
C ARG A 76 -5.20 2.96 9.99
N ILE A 77 -3.88 3.09 10.13
CA ILE A 77 -2.92 2.30 9.36
C ILE A 77 -2.95 0.87 9.95
N PRO A 78 -3.11 -0.18 9.13
CA PRO A 78 -3.15 -1.56 9.60
C PRO A 78 -1.77 -2.00 10.13
N THR A 79 -1.74 -2.86 11.14
CA THR A 79 -0.54 -3.55 11.61
C THR A 79 -0.28 -4.81 10.77
N GLU A 80 0.84 -5.48 11.03
CA GLU A 80 1.12 -6.80 10.48
C GLU A 80 0.02 -7.82 10.84
N GLU A 81 -0.48 -7.79 12.07
CA GLU A 81 -1.51 -8.71 12.56
C GLU A 81 -2.85 -8.51 11.83
N ASP A 82 -3.23 -7.26 11.54
CA ASP A 82 -4.44 -6.99 10.76
C ASP A 82 -4.36 -7.57 9.35
N TRP A 83 -3.20 -7.40 8.70
CA TRP A 83 -2.95 -8.01 7.39
C TRP A 83 -2.90 -9.53 7.47
N GLN A 84 -2.33 -10.09 8.55
CA GLN A 84 -2.30 -11.54 8.73
C GLN A 84 -3.72 -12.10 8.88
N GLU A 85 -4.60 -11.46 9.64
CA GLU A 85 -6.01 -11.85 9.77
C GLU A 85 -6.72 -11.85 8.39
N LEU A 86 -6.50 -10.79 7.59
CA LEU A 86 -7.01 -10.72 6.21
C LEU A 86 -6.50 -11.88 5.34
N VAL A 87 -5.20 -12.17 5.41
CA VAL A 87 -4.57 -13.25 4.64
C VAL A 87 -5.11 -14.61 5.06
N ASP A 88 -5.20 -14.87 6.36
CA ASP A 88 -5.71 -16.13 6.89
C ASP A 88 -7.18 -16.34 6.53
N HIS A 89 -8.00 -15.28 6.61
CA HIS A 89 -9.40 -15.32 6.18
C HIS A 89 -9.55 -15.69 4.70
N LEU A 90 -8.60 -15.27 3.85
CA LEU A 90 -8.61 -15.51 2.41
C LEU A 90 -7.89 -16.81 1.99
N GLY A 91 -7.54 -17.68 2.94
CA GLY A 91 -6.96 -19.00 2.66
C GLY A 91 -5.44 -19.08 2.75
N GLY A 92 -4.80 -18.07 3.35
CA GLY A 92 -3.36 -18.05 3.62
C GLY A 92 -2.50 -17.48 2.49
N HIS A 93 -1.20 -17.38 2.75
CA HIS A 93 -0.24 -16.66 1.89
C HIS A 93 -0.19 -17.14 0.43
N ASP A 94 -0.40 -18.42 0.16
CA ASP A 94 -0.30 -18.96 -1.19
C ASP A 94 -1.53 -18.66 -2.06
N THR A 95 -2.65 -18.24 -1.46
CA THR A 95 -3.93 -18.11 -2.17
C THR A 95 -4.57 -16.73 -2.03
N ALA A 96 -4.33 -16.03 -0.92
CA ALA A 96 -5.01 -14.79 -0.57
C ALA A 96 -4.78 -13.63 -1.57
N GLY A 97 -3.70 -13.65 -2.34
CA GLY A 97 -3.42 -12.62 -3.32
C GLY A 97 -4.41 -12.61 -4.50
N GLY A 98 -4.91 -13.76 -4.92
CA GLY A 98 -5.89 -13.87 -6.00
C GLY A 98 -7.19 -13.11 -5.72
N PRO A 99 -7.87 -13.38 -4.59
CA PRO A 99 -9.06 -12.65 -4.16
C PRO A 99 -8.85 -11.16 -3.90
N LEU A 100 -7.63 -10.71 -3.60
CA LEU A 100 -7.31 -9.30 -3.33
C LEU A 100 -7.07 -8.48 -4.61
N LYS A 101 -6.49 -9.09 -5.65
CA LYS A 101 -6.14 -8.39 -6.90
C LYS A 101 -7.38 -8.04 -7.70
N GLN A 102 -7.39 -6.84 -8.28
CA GLN A 102 -8.36 -6.48 -9.32
C GLN A 102 -8.25 -7.45 -10.52
N ASN A 103 -9.40 -7.81 -11.10
CA ASN A 103 -9.50 -8.78 -12.20
C ASN A 103 -10.27 -8.28 -13.43
N ASN A 104 -10.83 -7.07 -13.41
CA ASN A 104 -11.79 -6.59 -14.42
C ASN A 104 -11.31 -5.38 -15.24
N ARG A 105 -10.01 -5.04 -15.16
CA ARG A 105 -9.37 -3.96 -15.94
C ARG A 105 -7.91 -4.31 -16.22
N ASP A 106 -7.36 -3.77 -17.31
CA ASP A 106 -5.97 -4.03 -17.78
C ASP A 106 -4.89 -3.25 -17.02
N HIS A 107 -5.07 -3.01 -15.71
CA HIS A 107 -4.02 -2.37 -14.90
C HIS A 107 -2.86 -3.32 -14.60
N TRP A 108 -3.18 -4.58 -14.28
CA TRP A 108 -2.18 -5.61 -14.05
C TRP A 108 -1.65 -6.14 -15.38
N LYS A 109 -0.34 -6.31 -15.46
CA LYS A 109 0.30 -7.00 -16.57
C LYS A 109 -0.25 -8.43 -16.66
N SER A 110 -0.54 -8.87 -17.88
CA SER A 110 -0.86 -10.27 -18.16
C SER A 110 0.28 -11.21 -17.69
N PRO A 111 -0.03 -12.35 -17.04
CA PRO A 111 -1.35 -12.98 -16.96
C PRO A 111 -2.23 -12.55 -15.78
N ASN A 112 -1.75 -11.71 -14.87
CA ASN A 112 -2.42 -11.43 -13.58
C ASN A 112 -2.93 -12.73 -12.90
N ALA A 113 -2.05 -13.72 -12.81
CA ALA A 113 -2.41 -15.10 -12.52
C ALA A 113 -3.21 -15.24 -11.22
N GLY A 114 -4.33 -15.97 -11.30
CA GLY A 114 -5.20 -16.27 -10.16
C GLY A 114 -6.01 -15.09 -9.62
N ALA A 115 -6.02 -13.93 -10.27
CA ALA A 115 -6.82 -12.79 -9.83
C ALA A 115 -8.33 -13.06 -10.00
N THR A 116 -9.08 -12.97 -8.91
CA THR A 116 -10.55 -13.16 -8.90
C THR A 116 -11.29 -11.96 -8.34
N ASN A 117 -10.61 -11.10 -7.56
CA ASN A 117 -11.20 -9.98 -6.84
C ASN A 117 -12.45 -10.33 -5.99
N HIS A 118 -12.66 -11.61 -5.63
CA HIS A 118 -13.88 -12.02 -4.91
C HIS A 118 -14.00 -11.38 -3.52
N SER A 119 -12.91 -10.88 -2.94
CA SER A 119 -12.95 -10.14 -1.67
C SER A 119 -13.49 -8.71 -1.82
N GLY A 120 -13.50 -8.15 -3.03
CA GLY A 120 -13.82 -6.75 -3.29
C GLY A 120 -12.71 -5.75 -2.95
N PHE A 121 -11.57 -6.20 -2.41
CA PHE A 121 -10.44 -5.33 -2.04
C PHE A 121 -9.88 -4.51 -3.21
N THR A 122 -9.90 -5.08 -4.42
CA THR A 122 -9.56 -4.40 -5.67
C THR A 122 -8.16 -3.76 -5.65
N ALA A 123 -7.14 -4.53 -5.28
CA ALA A 123 -5.75 -4.08 -5.30
C ALA A 123 -5.31 -3.71 -6.72
N LEU A 124 -4.74 -2.51 -6.86
CA LEU A 124 -4.15 -2.01 -8.10
C LEU A 124 -2.61 -2.14 -8.06
N PRO A 125 -1.94 -2.37 -9.19
CA PRO A 125 -0.50 -2.53 -9.26
C PRO A 125 0.21 -1.17 -9.29
N ALA A 126 0.16 -0.46 -8.17
CA ALA A 126 0.73 0.88 -8.00
C ALA A 126 2.27 0.89 -8.03
N GLY A 127 2.92 -0.27 -7.97
CA GLY A 127 4.38 -0.35 -7.85
C GLY A 127 4.86 0.24 -6.53
N MET A 128 6.11 0.73 -6.53
CA MET A 128 6.73 1.37 -5.37
C MET A 128 7.74 2.43 -5.81
N ARG A 129 8.22 3.20 -4.82
CA ARG A 129 9.41 4.04 -4.96
C ARG A 129 10.52 3.55 -4.06
N THR A 130 11.70 3.25 -4.60
CA THR A 130 12.83 2.75 -3.81
C THR A 130 13.37 3.81 -2.85
N LEU A 131 14.13 3.38 -1.84
CA LEU A 131 14.92 4.27 -0.98
C LEU A 131 15.89 5.18 -1.77
N TYR A 132 16.27 4.79 -2.99
CA TYR A 132 17.21 5.53 -3.84
C TYR A 132 16.55 6.54 -4.77
N GLY A 133 15.21 6.59 -4.78
CA GLY A 133 14.40 7.54 -5.54
C GLY A 133 13.73 6.96 -6.79
N ASP A 134 14.07 5.72 -7.18
CA ASP A 134 13.58 5.10 -8.42
C ASP A 134 12.14 4.60 -8.29
N TYR A 135 11.35 4.77 -9.35
CA TYR A 135 10.04 4.15 -9.47
C TYR A 135 10.17 2.75 -10.07
N MET A 136 9.57 1.74 -9.44
CA MET A 136 9.70 0.35 -9.87
C MET A 136 8.37 -0.41 -9.82
N TYR A 137 8.28 -1.45 -10.65
CA TYR A 137 7.23 -2.47 -10.61
C TYR A 137 5.80 -1.99 -10.93
N GLN A 138 5.66 -0.90 -11.67
CA GLN A 138 4.38 -0.50 -12.27
C GLN A 138 3.73 -1.69 -12.98
N GLN A 139 2.41 -1.85 -12.84
CA GLN A 139 1.62 -2.92 -13.46
C GLN A 139 1.97 -4.36 -13.04
N THR A 140 3.04 -4.58 -12.27
CA THR A 140 3.51 -5.93 -11.92
C THR A 140 3.41 -6.25 -10.45
N HIS A 141 3.44 -5.23 -9.58
CA HIS A 141 3.35 -5.40 -8.14
C HIS A 141 2.51 -4.32 -7.48
N SER A 142 1.97 -4.66 -6.32
CA SER A 142 1.40 -3.72 -5.36
C SER A 142 2.04 -3.96 -4.01
N TYR A 143 2.38 -2.88 -3.30
CA TYR A 143 3.01 -2.94 -1.98
C TYR A 143 2.20 -2.13 -0.99
N TYR A 144 1.94 -2.71 0.18
CA TYR A 144 1.15 -2.12 1.24
C TYR A 144 1.97 -2.02 2.52
N TRP A 145 2.19 -0.80 2.98
CA TRP A 145 2.78 -0.57 4.29
C TRP A 145 1.88 -1.08 5.40
N THR A 146 2.53 -1.57 6.46
CA THR A 146 1.91 -1.75 7.78
C THR A 146 2.55 -0.81 8.80
N ALA A 147 1.85 -0.55 9.91
CA ALA A 147 2.38 0.21 11.03
C ALA A 147 3.44 -0.57 11.85
N SER A 148 3.69 -1.85 11.53
CA SER A 148 4.61 -2.71 12.29
C SER A 148 6.07 -2.50 11.87
N GLN A 149 6.86 -1.91 12.76
CA GLN A 149 8.29 -1.74 12.58
C GLN A 149 9.04 -3.05 12.92
N LEU A 150 9.95 -3.47 12.04
CA LEU A 150 10.74 -4.69 12.23
C LEU A 150 12.06 -4.41 12.96
N ASN A 151 12.69 -3.27 12.65
CA ASN A 151 13.87 -2.76 13.34
C ASN A 151 14.05 -1.26 13.01
N GLN A 152 15.17 -0.68 13.47
CA GLN A 152 15.49 0.74 13.27
C GLN A 152 15.52 1.21 11.80
N LYS A 153 15.64 0.28 10.83
CA LYS A 153 15.78 0.59 9.40
C LYS A 153 14.69 -0.01 8.53
N LEU A 154 13.91 -0.97 9.03
CA LEU A 154 12.93 -1.73 8.25
C LEU A 154 11.56 -1.75 8.92
N ALA A 155 10.51 -1.77 8.11
CA ALA A 155 9.14 -2.02 8.52
C ALA A 155 8.46 -3.05 7.62
N CYS A 156 7.38 -3.66 8.11
CA CYS A 156 6.69 -4.73 7.43
C CYS A 156 5.83 -4.20 6.26
N VAL A 157 5.91 -4.91 5.13
CA VAL A 157 5.12 -4.68 3.91
C VAL A 157 4.51 -5.99 3.44
N PHE A 158 3.27 -5.91 2.97
CA PHE A 158 2.64 -6.98 2.20
C PHE A 158 2.67 -6.65 0.71
N SER A 159 2.96 -7.65 -0.13
CA SER A 159 3.07 -7.46 -1.57
C SER A 159 2.29 -8.50 -2.38
N LEU A 160 1.69 -8.02 -3.46
CA LEU A 160 1.01 -8.81 -4.49
C LEU A 160 1.82 -8.72 -5.78
N ASN A 161 1.85 -9.80 -6.56
CA ASN A 161 2.51 -9.83 -7.85
C ASN A 161 1.58 -10.36 -8.96
N TYR A 162 1.93 -10.06 -10.21
CA TYR A 162 1.14 -10.43 -11.38
C TYR A 162 1.25 -11.90 -11.79
N PHE A 163 2.27 -12.64 -11.34
CA PHE A 163 2.58 -13.98 -11.85
C PHE A 163 2.02 -15.12 -10.97
N GLY A 164 1.54 -14.82 -9.76
CA GLY A 164 0.97 -15.81 -8.86
C GLY A 164 -0.24 -15.33 -8.05
N PRO A 165 -0.99 -16.27 -7.43
CA PRO A 165 -2.14 -15.99 -6.58
C PRO A 165 -1.75 -15.65 -5.14
N GLY A 166 -0.47 -15.73 -4.78
CA GLY A 166 -0.03 -15.51 -3.40
C GLY A 166 0.12 -14.03 -3.02
N ILE A 167 0.29 -13.82 -1.72
CA ILE A 167 0.67 -12.55 -1.10
C ILE A 167 1.90 -12.79 -0.21
N GLN A 168 2.90 -11.92 -0.32
CA GLN A 168 4.16 -12.07 0.41
C GLN A 168 4.27 -11.03 1.52
N LYS A 169 4.80 -11.45 2.66
CA LYS A 169 5.23 -10.55 3.74
C LYS A 169 6.74 -10.36 3.67
N THR A 170 7.21 -9.12 3.73
CA THR A 170 8.64 -8.78 3.73
C THR A 170 8.93 -7.49 4.50
N GLY A 171 10.20 -7.09 4.56
CA GLY A 171 10.64 -5.85 5.19
C GLY A 171 11.21 -4.87 4.17
N PHE A 172 10.73 -3.62 4.19
CA PHE A 172 11.24 -2.54 3.35
C PHE A 172 11.97 -1.48 4.17
N PRO A 173 13.00 -0.81 3.60
CA PRO A 173 13.58 0.38 4.20
C PRO A 173 12.54 1.46 4.47
N LEU A 174 12.66 2.16 5.60
CA LEU A 174 11.67 3.17 6.03
C LEU A 174 11.46 4.31 5.02
N GLY A 175 12.47 4.63 4.20
CA GLY A 175 12.39 5.64 3.14
C GLY A 175 11.80 5.15 1.81
N THR A 176 11.39 3.88 1.70
CA THR A 176 10.72 3.37 0.49
C THR A 176 9.27 3.87 0.43
N GLY A 177 8.81 4.29 -0.74
CA GLY A 177 7.43 4.70 -0.98
C GLY A 177 6.55 3.50 -1.34
N ALA A 178 5.49 3.25 -0.58
CA ALA A 178 4.51 2.20 -0.89
C ALA A 178 3.08 2.70 -0.63
N SER A 179 2.10 1.98 -1.16
CA SER A 179 0.68 2.30 -0.95
C SER A 179 0.24 1.99 0.48
N ILE A 180 -0.91 2.52 0.86
CA ILE A 180 -1.56 2.24 2.14
C ILE A 180 -3.01 1.87 1.85
N ARG A 181 -3.49 0.81 2.51
CA ARG A 181 -4.92 0.53 2.61
C ARG A 181 -5.33 0.64 4.07
N CYS A 182 -6.09 1.68 4.42
CA CYS A 182 -6.48 1.87 5.80
C CYS A 182 -7.58 0.89 6.21
N LEU A 183 -7.57 0.58 7.49
CA LEU A 183 -8.59 -0.20 8.17
C LEU A 183 -9.43 0.73 9.05
N LYS A 184 -10.72 0.42 9.18
CA LYS A 184 -11.61 1.13 10.12
C LYS A 184 -11.05 0.99 11.55
N ALA A 185 -11.00 2.10 12.28
CA ALA A 185 -10.49 2.14 13.65
C ALA A 185 -11.50 1.61 14.66
#